data_AF-A0A434FUQ8-F1
#
_entry.id   AF-A0A434FUQ8-F1
#
_cell.length_a   1.000
_cell.length_b   1.000
_cell.length_c   1.000
_cell.angle_alpha   90.00
_cell.angle_beta   90.00
_cell.angle_gamma   90.00
#
_symmetry.space_group_name_H-M   'P 1'
#
loop_
_entity.id
_entity.type
_entity.pdbx_description
1 polymer ?
#
loop_
_entity_poly.entity_id
_entity_poly.type
_entity_poly.pdbx_seq_one_letter_code
_entity_poly.pdbx_strand_id
1 'polypeptide(L)'
;MPAAAKTKKWDFWIDRGGTFTDIIGRDPQGHLHPRKLLSENPEAYADAAIQGIRDLLGLKAGAAISAAAIGDVKMGTTVATNALLERKGDRVLLLITKGFRDALRIAYQARPDIFAKEIILPEQLYERVVEIDERVRADGCVERLLDIAACRPAIEQARADGIDAVAIVFMHAWKYPDHEKAVAKVCRKIGFSQISVSHEVSPLIKLVGRGDTTVVDAYLSPILSRYVQRVARELGPGPRLMFMMSSGGLTAADMFQGKDALLSGPAGGVVGMVETAKLAGFEKVIGFDMGGTSTDVAHYDGEYERAFDTEVAGVRIRAPMMRIHTVAAGGGSILHYEAGRFRVGPDSAGANPGPAAYRRGGPLAVTDANVMLGKLQPDFFPAIFGAGQDQPLDIGTVREKFAALAAEIGDGRTPEAVAEGFVTIAVENMANAIKKISVQRGYDVTEYLLN
;
A
#
# COMPACT_ATOMS: atom_id res chain seq x y z
N MET A 1 -18.95 -10.12 -27.00
CA MET A 1 -18.10 -8.97 -26.60
C MET A 1 -18.17 -7.91 -27.70
N PRO A 2 -18.45 -6.64 -27.42
CA PRO A 2 -18.34 -5.61 -28.44
C PRO A 2 -16.87 -5.50 -28.85
N ALA A 3 -16.60 -5.46 -30.16
CA ALA A 3 -15.25 -5.29 -30.68
C ALA A 3 -14.66 -4.00 -30.09
N ALA A 4 -13.61 -4.13 -29.29
CA ALA A 4 -12.89 -2.98 -28.75
C ALA A 4 -12.42 -2.09 -29.92
N ALA A 5 -12.65 -0.78 -29.81
CA ALA A 5 -12.24 0.16 -30.84
C ALA A 5 -10.73 0.00 -31.12
N LYS A 6 -10.36 -0.14 -32.40
CA LYS A 6 -8.96 -0.21 -32.84
C LYS A 6 -8.23 1.07 -32.44
N THR A 7 -7.44 1.02 -31.37
CA THR A 7 -6.55 2.11 -30.97
C THR A 7 -5.25 1.98 -31.78
N LYS A 8 -4.68 3.06 -32.32
CA LYS A 8 -3.34 3.00 -32.96
C LYS A 8 -2.19 2.89 -31.93
N LYS A 9 -2.51 2.59 -30.67
CA LYS A 9 -1.65 2.75 -29.50
C LYS A 9 -1.83 1.59 -28.53
N TRP A 10 -0.81 1.35 -27.73
CA TRP A 10 -0.85 0.44 -26.59
C TRP A 10 -1.49 1.10 -25.37
N ASP A 11 -2.29 0.35 -24.63
CA ASP A 11 -2.79 0.74 -23.31
C ASP A 11 -2.28 -0.26 -22.26
N PHE A 12 -2.01 0.22 -21.04
CA PHE A 12 -1.45 -0.61 -19.97
C PHE A 12 -2.27 -0.50 -18.68
N TRP A 13 -2.52 -1.63 -18.04
CA TRP A 13 -3.04 -1.74 -16.68
C TRP A 13 -2.00 -2.45 -15.84
N ILE A 14 -1.58 -1.82 -14.75
CA ILE A 14 -0.46 -2.26 -13.94
C ILE A 14 -0.89 -2.32 -12.49
N ASP A 15 -0.62 -3.43 -11.83
CA ASP A 15 -0.65 -3.51 -10.37
C ASP A 15 0.75 -3.79 -9.85
N ARG A 16 1.33 -2.80 -9.17
CA ARG A 16 2.63 -2.94 -8.54
C ARG A 16 2.44 -3.36 -7.08
N GLY A 17 2.41 -4.67 -6.86
CA GLY A 17 2.35 -5.29 -5.55
C GLY A 17 3.72 -5.36 -4.85
N GLY A 18 3.74 -5.99 -3.66
CA GLY A 18 4.97 -6.14 -2.86
C GLY A 18 5.97 -7.15 -3.42
N THR A 19 5.49 -8.27 -3.99
CA THR A 19 6.37 -9.34 -4.51
C THR A 19 6.47 -9.31 -6.03
N PHE A 20 5.33 -9.19 -6.71
CA PHE A 20 5.27 -9.14 -8.16
C PHE A 20 4.55 -7.88 -8.63
N THR A 21 4.95 -7.43 -9.82
CA THR A 21 4.24 -6.43 -10.60
C THR A 21 3.55 -7.14 -11.75
N ASP A 22 2.24 -6.97 -11.82
CA ASP A 22 1.38 -7.52 -12.86
C ASP A 22 1.10 -6.44 -13.90
N ILE A 23 1.32 -6.77 -15.17
CA ILE A 23 1.10 -5.86 -16.30
C ILE A 23 0.20 -6.56 -17.31
N ILE A 24 -0.89 -5.89 -17.69
CA ILE A 24 -1.68 -6.22 -18.87
C ILE A 24 -1.47 -5.11 -19.90
N GLY A 25 -0.86 -5.44 -21.04
CA GLY A 25 -0.81 -4.54 -22.19
C GLY A 25 -1.87 -4.91 -23.21
N ARG A 26 -2.62 -3.93 -23.71
CA ARG A 26 -3.47 -4.09 -24.89
C ARG A 26 -2.75 -3.53 -26.10
N ASP A 27 -2.52 -4.37 -27.10
CA ASP A 27 -1.88 -3.95 -28.34
C ASP A 27 -2.83 -3.11 -29.24
N PRO A 28 -2.32 -2.45 -30.30
CA PRO A 28 -3.15 -1.68 -31.23
C PRO A 28 -4.20 -2.50 -31.99
N GLN A 29 -4.08 -3.83 -31.99
CA GLN A 29 -5.03 -4.75 -32.59
C GLN A 29 -6.14 -5.14 -31.59
N GLY A 30 -5.95 -4.83 -30.30
CA GLY A 30 -6.87 -5.10 -29.20
C GLY A 30 -6.56 -6.38 -28.43
N HIS A 31 -5.47 -7.09 -28.71
CA HIS A 31 -5.10 -8.30 -27.95
C HIS A 31 -4.48 -7.93 -26.61
N LEU A 32 -4.74 -8.77 -25.60
CA LEU A 32 -4.20 -8.61 -24.25
C LEU A 32 -2.96 -9.47 -24.07
N HIS A 33 -1.91 -8.86 -23.53
CA HIS A 33 -0.60 -9.47 -23.29
C HIS A 33 -0.25 -9.36 -21.81
N PRO A 34 -0.31 -10.46 -21.05
CA PRO A 34 0.08 -10.44 -19.65
C PRO A 34 1.60 -10.55 -19.49
N ARG A 35 2.14 -9.80 -18.53
CA ARG A 35 3.52 -9.92 -18.04
C ARG A 35 3.54 -9.83 -16.52
N LYS A 36 4.43 -10.61 -15.91
CA LYS A 36 4.65 -10.64 -14.48
C LYS A 36 6.15 -10.54 -14.22
N LEU A 37 6.53 -9.60 -13.37
CA LEU A 37 7.91 -9.28 -13.03
C LEU A 37 8.04 -9.24 -11.51
N LEU A 38 9.22 -9.51 -10.97
CA LEU A 38 9.50 -9.23 -9.55
C LEU A 38 9.38 -7.72 -9.30
N SER A 39 8.67 -7.32 -8.24
CA SER A 39 8.50 -5.89 -7.94
C SER A 39 9.80 -5.20 -7.57
N GLU A 40 10.78 -5.96 -7.08
CA GLU A 40 12.12 -5.50 -6.73
C GLU A 40 13.18 -6.48 -7.25
N ASN A 41 13.93 -6.03 -8.25
CA ASN A 41 15.04 -6.75 -8.85
C ASN A 41 16.12 -5.75 -9.33
N PRO A 42 16.82 -5.09 -8.39
CA PRO A 42 17.71 -3.95 -8.70
C PRO A 42 18.87 -4.30 -9.64
N GLU A 43 19.31 -5.56 -9.68
CA GLU A 43 20.34 -6.06 -10.60
C GLU A 43 19.84 -6.18 -12.05
N ALA A 44 18.52 -6.17 -12.26
CA ALA A 44 17.87 -6.38 -13.55
C ALA A 44 17.28 -5.11 -14.14
N TYR A 45 16.52 -4.36 -13.33
CA TYR A 45 15.80 -3.17 -13.74
C TYR A 45 15.56 -2.22 -12.57
N ALA A 46 15.44 -0.93 -12.90
CA ALA A 46 15.18 0.11 -11.90
C ALA A 46 13.71 0.14 -11.42
N ASP A 47 12.77 -0.25 -12.29
CA ASP A 47 11.34 -0.28 -11.97
C ASP A 47 10.62 -1.34 -12.83
N ALA A 48 9.88 -2.23 -12.16
CA ALA A 48 9.21 -3.36 -12.80
C ALA A 48 8.05 -2.94 -13.71
N ALA A 49 7.32 -1.88 -13.38
CA ALA A 49 6.21 -1.40 -14.19
C ALA A 49 6.72 -0.84 -15.53
N ILE A 50 7.78 -0.03 -15.49
CA ILE A 50 8.44 0.47 -16.70
C ILE A 50 9.06 -0.68 -17.49
N GLN A 51 9.74 -1.63 -16.83
CA GLN A 51 10.31 -2.78 -17.52
C GLN A 51 9.24 -3.60 -18.26
N GLY A 52 8.09 -3.86 -17.63
CA GLY A 52 6.99 -4.59 -18.26
C GLY A 52 6.44 -3.90 -19.50
N ILE A 53 6.33 -2.57 -19.49
CA ILE A 53 5.97 -1.78 -20.68
C ILE A 53 7.03 -1.96 -21.78
N ARG A 54 8.32 -1.89 -21.42
CA ARG A 54 9.43 -2.05 -22.39
C ARG A 54 9.43 -3.43 -23.03
N ASP A 55 9.21 -4.48 -22.24
CA ASP A 55 9.17 -5.87 -22.70
C ASP A 55 8.03 -6.09 -23.70
N LEU A 56 6.83 -5.56 -23.39
CA LEU A 56 5.66 -5.66 -24.27
C LEU A 56 5.82 -4.86 -25.57
N LEU A 57 6.54 -3.75 -25.52
CA LEU A 57 6.90 -2.97 -26.72
C LEU A 57 8.09 -3.57 -27.50
N GLY A 58 8.73 -4.64 -27.00
CA GLY A 58 9.90 -5.25 -27.63
C GLY A 58 11.14 -4.35 -27.66
N LEU A 59 11.26 -3.45 -26.68
CA LEU A 59 12.36 -2.49 -26.62
C LEU A 59 13.65 -3.15 -26.13
N LYS A 60 14.76 -2.84 -26.81
CA LYS A 60 16.10 -3.22 -26.34
C LYS A 60 16.48 -2.41 -25.08
N ALA A 61 17.42 -2.93 -24.30
CA ALA A 61 17.97 -2.22 -23.14
C ALA A 61 18.46 -0.81 -23.55
N GLY A 62 18.09 0.20 -22.76
CA GLY A 62 18.45 1.61 -23.00
C GLY A 62 17.66 2.34 -24.09
N ALA A 63 16.85 1.67 -24.92
CA ALA A 63 16.00 2.34 -25.91
C ALA A 63 14.91 3.18 -25.22
N ALA A 64 14.64 4.41 -25.66
CA ALA A 64 13.58 5.23 -25.09
C ALA A 64 12.19 4.69 -25.45
N ILE A 65 11.23 4.83 -24.54
CA ILE A 65 9.82 4.55 -24.82
C ILE A 65 9.27 5.70 -25.67
N SER A 66 8.65 5.38 -26.80
CA SER A 66 7.99 6.38 -27.63
C SER A 66 6.62 6.73 -27.04
N ALA A 67 6.47 7.95 -26.52
CA ALA A 67 5.19 8.45 -25.99
C ALA A 67 4.04 8.36 -27.01
N ALA A 68 4.35 8.44 -28.32
CA ALA A 68 3.35 8.31 -29.38
C ALA A 68 2.77 6.89 -29.50
N ALA A 69 3.49 5.86 -29.03
CA ALA A 69 3.05 4.48 -29.05
C ALA A 69 2.08 4.12 -27.91
N ILE A 70 1.94 4.99 -26.90
CA ILE A 70 1.18 4.72 -25.68
C ILE A 70 -0.05 5.63 -25.61
N GLY A 71 -1.18 5.04 -25.23
CA GLY A 71 -2.46 5.68 -24.94
C GLY A 71 -2.64 5.91 -23.44
N ASP A 72 -3.37 5.01 -22.79
CA ASP A 72 -3.64 5.05 -21.36
C ASP A 72 -2.64 4.17 -20.58
N VAL A 73 -2.21 4.67 -19.42
CA VAL A 73 -1.52 3.87 -18.41
C VAL A 73 -2.27 4.02 -17.10
N LYS A 74 -2.82 2.93 -16.58
CA LYS A 74 -3.59 2.88 -15.32
C LYS A 74 -2.83 2.02 -14.32
N MET A 75 -2.57 2.55 -13.14
CA MET A 75 -1.68 1.89 -12.17
C MET A 75 -2.26 1.84 -10.76
N GLY A 76 -2.28 0.66 -10.16
CA GLY A 76 -2.35 0.45 -8.71
C GLY A 76 -0.93 0.30 -8.14
N THR A 77 -0.70 0.78 -6.92
CA THR A 77 0.63 0.64 -6.31
C THR A 77 0.57 0.53 -4.79
N THR A 78 1.41 -0.34 -4.24
CA THR A 78 1.59 -0.49 -2.78
C THR A 78 2.68 0.42 -2.20
N VAL A 79 3.27 1.34 -2.99
CA VAL A 79 4.37 2.22 -2.54
C VAL A 79 4.01 3.00 -1.28
N ALA A 80 2.82 3.61 -1.22
CA ALA A 80 2.37 4.36 -0.05
C ALA A 80 2.18 3.45 1.17
N THR A 81 1.48 2.31 1.00
CA THR A 81 1.23 1.36 2.08
C THR A 81 2.53 0.82 2.67
N ASN A 82 3.48 0.42 1.81
CA ASN A 82 4.78 -0.10 2.26
C ASN A 82 5.61 0.97 2.95
N ALA A 83 5.64 2.20 2.42
CA ALA A 83 6.34 3.30 3.07
C ALA A 83 5.78 3.62 4.46
N LEU A 84 4.46 3.50 4.64
CA LEU A 84 3.81 3.68 5.93
C LEU A 84 4.13 2.55 6.93
N LEU A 85 4.13 1.29 6.46
CA LEU A 85 4.47 0.11 7.26
C LEU A 85 5.93 0.10 7.69
N GLU A 86 6.84 0.44 6.78
CA GLU A 86 8.30 0.44 7.00
C GLU A 86 8.81 1.75 7.63
N ARG A 87 7.93 2.72 7.88
CA ARG A 87 8.29 4.06 8.39
C ARG A 87 9.35 4.77 7.53
N LYS A 88 9.22 4.65 6.21
CA LYS A 88 10.14 5.23 5.21
C LYS A 88 9.59 6.47 4.49
N GLY A 89 8.66 7.20 5.11
CA GLY A 89 8.19 8.50 4.61
C GLY A 89 9.13 9.66 4.91
N ASP A 90 8.78 10.81 4.33
CA ASP A 90 9.58 12.02 4.48
C ASP A 90 9.35 12.63 5.87
N ARG A 91 10.38 13.29 6.40
CA ARG A 91 10.30 13.96 7.71
C ARG A 91 9.25 15.07 7.65
N VAL A 92 8.34 15.10 8.64
CA VAL A 92 7.21 16.05 8.69
C VAL A 92 7.33 17.02 9.86
N LEU A 93 7.13 18.31 9.58
CA LEU A 93 6.85 19.36 10.57
C LEU A 93 5.34 19.46 10.78
N LEU A 94 4.88 19.41 12.02
CA LEU A 94 3.50 19.71 12.39
C LEU A 94 3.38 21.17 12.86
N LEU A 95 2.56 21.97 12.16
CA LEU A 95 2.11 23.28 12.61
C LEU A 95 0.70 23.15 13.18
N ILE A 96 0.52 23.49 14.45
CA ILE A 96 -0.74 23.29 15.15
C ILE A 96 -1.07 24.49 16.04
N THR A 97 -2.36 24.70 16.30
CA THR A 97 -2.82 25.74 17.23
C THR A 97 -2.13 25.61 18.59
N LYS A 98 -1.65 26.72 19.16
CA LYS A 98 -1.04 26.77 20.49
C LYS A 98 -1.97 26.21 21.57
N GLY A 99 -1.39 25.40 22.46
CA GLY A 99 -2.10 24.60 23.47
C GLY A 99 -2.51 23.20 22.99
N PHE A 100 -2.27 22.85 21.72
CA PHE A 100 -2.61 21.55 21.13
C PHE A 100 -1.40 20.75 20.66
N ARG A 101 -0.18 21.10 21.09
CA ARG A 101 1.08 20.41 20.75
C ARG A 101 0.98 18.88 20.75
N ASP A 102 0.41 18.32 21.81
CA ASP A 102 0.37 16.88 22.03
C ASP A 102 -0.96 16.23 21.61
N ALA A 103 -1.85 16.96 20.93
CA ALA A 103 -3.21 16.48 20.64
C ALA A 103 -3.22 15.17 19.83
N LEU A 104 -2.34 15.03 18.82
CA LEU A 104 -2.27 13.82 17.99
C LEU A 104 -1.62 12.64 18.73
N ARG A 105 -0.62 12.94 19.58
CA ARG A 105 0.03 11.97 20.46
C ARG A 105 -0.92 11.42 21.53
N ILE A 106 -1.70 12.29 22.18
CA ILE A 106 -2.71 11.90 23.20
C ILE A 106 -3.87 11.15 22.55
N ALA A 107 -4.26 11.57 21.34
CA ALA A 107 -5.34 10.99 20.58
C ALA A 107 -6.68 10.96 21.35
N TYR A 108 -7.24 9.76 21.52
CA TYR A 108 -8.51 9.53 22.21
C TYR A 108 -8.34 8.80 23.55
N GLN A 109 -7.10 8.62 24.03
CA GLN A 109 -6.79 7.87 25.26
C GLN A 109 -7.31 6.42 25.28
N ALA A 110 -7.65 5.86 24.12
CA ALA A 110 -8.04 4.46 23.99
C ALA A 110 -6.85 3.55 24.34
N ARG A 111 -7.13 2.44 25.04
CA ARG A 111 -6.14 1.39 25.34
C ARG A 111 -6.40 0.19 24.43
N PRO A 112 -5.63 0.00 23.34
CA PRO A 112 -5.84 -1.12 22.42
C PRO A 112 -5.71 -2.47 23.12
N ASP A 113 -4.74 -2.56 24.03
CA ASP A 113 -4.63 -3.65 25.01
C ASP A 113 -4.95 -3.09 26.40
N ILE A 114 -6.19 -3.31 26.83
CA ILE A 114 -6.71 -2.79 28.10
C ILE A 114 -5.98 -3.38 29.32
N PHE A 115 -5.34 -4.55 29.17
CA PHE A 115 -4.67 -5.27 30.25
C PHE A 115 -3.14 -5.15 30.20
N ALA A 116 -2.56 -4.56 29.16
CA ALA A 116 -1.13 -4.31 29.10
C ALA A 116 -0.65 -3.53 30.33
N LYS A 117 0.40 -4.02 31.01
CA LYS A 117 1.00 -3.31 32.15
C LYS A 117 1.90 -2.16 31.69
N GLU A 118 2.49 -2.30 30.51
CA GLU A 118 3.30 -1.29 29.83
C GLU A 118 2.52 -0.77 28.63
N ILE A 119 2.22 0.54 28.62
CA ILE A 119 1.50 1.17 27.51
C ILE A 119 2.53 1.61 26.47
N ILE A 120 2.55 0.94 25.33
CA ILE A 120 3.34 1.34 24.17
C ILE A 120 2.52 2.33 23.36
N LEU A 121 2.97 3.59 23.30
CA LEU A 121 2.34 4.60 22.46
C LEU A 121 2.71 4.36 20.99
N PRO A 122 1.77 4.55 20.04
CA PRO A 122 2.10 4.55 18.63
C PRO A 122 3.18 5.60 18.30
N GLU A 123 4.14 5.20 17.48
CA GLU A 123 5.12 6.12 16.91
C GLU A 123 4.43 7.23 16.11
N GLN A 124 4.92 8.46 16.25
CA GLN A 124 4.35 9.61 15.54
C GLN A 124 5.05 9.77 14.19
N LEU A 125 4.27 10.04 13.14
CA LEU A 125 4.81 10.27 11.79
C LEU A 125 5.45 11.66 11.61
N TYR A 126 5.17 12.60 12.51
CA TYR A 126 5.79 13.92 12.53
C TYR A 126 6.99 13.93 13.47
N GLU A 127 8.04 14.65 13.08
CA GLU A 127 9.30 14.72 13.84
C GLU A 127 9.32 15.91 14.79
N ARG A 128 8.76 17.05 14.35
CA ARG A 128 8.79 18.31 15.10
C ARG A 128 7.42 18.96 15.13
N VAL A 129 7.11 19.62 16.24
CA VAL A 129 5.87 20.40 16.41
C VAL A 129 6.21 21.85 16.70
N VAL A 130 5.62 22.76 15.93
CA VAL A 130 5.62 24.20 16.19
C VAL A 130 4.18 24.64 16.43
N GLU A 131 3.96 25.22 17.59
CA GLU A 131 2.68 25.81 17.96
C GLU A 131 2.59 27.21 17.36
N ILE A 132 1.47 27.50 16.70
CA ILE A 132 1.18 28.82 16.14
C ILE A 132 0.20 29.52 17.09
N ASP A 133 0.48 30.78 17.43
CA ASP A 133 -0.38 31.55 18.32
C ASP A 133 -1.55 32.14 17.52
N GLU A 134 -2.58 31.32 17.31
CA GLU A 134 -3.83 31.72 16.66
C GLU A 134 -5.04 31.02 17.31
N ARG A 135 -6.25 31.59 17.18
CA ARG A 135 -7.46 30.92 17.63
C ARG A 135 -8.70 31.43 16.91
N VAL A 136 -9.43 30.50 16.30
CA VAL A 136 -10.78 30.72 15.76
C VAL A 136 -11.76 29.87 16.55
N ARG A 137 -12.88 30.44 16.96
CA ARG A 137 -13.96 29.75 17.68
C ARG A 137 -14.87 28.98 16.73
N ALA A 138 -15.73 28.12 17.28
CA ALA A 138 -16.67 27.32 16.48
C ALA A 138 -17.71 28.15 15.70
N ASP A 139 -17.99 29.38 16.16
CA ASP A 139 -18.85 30.37 15.50
C ASP A 139 -18.13 31.22 14.44
N GLY A 140 -16.81 31.05 14.29
CA GLY A 140 -15.98 31.80 13.34
C GLY A 140 -15.39 33.08 13.91
N CYS A 141 -15.69 33.44 15.17
CA CYS A 141 -15.06 34.57 15.83
C CYS A 141 -13.55 34.31 16.00
N VAL A 142 -12.73 35.25 15.53
CA VAL A 142 -11.28 35.22 15.75
C VAL A 142 -10.99 35.69 17.17
N GLU A 143 -10.80 34.72 18.07
CA GLU A 143 -10.42 34.97 19.45
C GLU A 143 -8.96 35.41 19.58
N ARG A 144 -8.11 34.93 18.68
CA ARG A 144 -6.72 35.34 18.61
C ARG A 144 -6.26 35.42 17.16
N LEU A 145 -5.77 36.60 16.80
CA LEU A 145 -5.18 36.87 15.48
C LEU A 145 -3.98 35.95 15.26
N LEU A 146 -3.78 35.55 14.00
CA LEU A 146 -2.63 34.74 13.60
C LEU A 146 -1.31 35.51 13.79
N ASP A 147 -0.46 35.03 14.69
CA ASP A 147 0.93 35.47 14.80
C ASP A 147 1.90 34.42 14.25
N ILE A 148 2.07 34.43 12.92
CA ILE A 148 3.09 33.60 12.27
C ILE A 148 4.49 34.22 12.35
N ALA A 149 4.61 35.53 12.56
CA ALA A 149 5.90 36.21 12.56
C ALA A 149 6.78 35.70 13.72
N ALA A 150 6.17 35.50 14.90
CA ALA A 150 6.87 34.93 16.06
C ALA A 150 7.37 33.50 15.82
N CYS A 151 6.64 32.69 15.05
CA CYS A 151 7.00 31.28 14.81
C CYS A 151 7.87 31.07 13.56
N ARG A 152 7.99 32.08 12.69
CA ARG A 152 8.75 32.01 11.43
C ARG A 152 10.19 31.49 11.60
N PRO A 153 10.99 31.94 12.60
CA PRO A 153 12.34 31.41 12.78
C PRO A 153 12.37 29.90 13.06
N ALA A 154 11.42 29.37 13.84
CA ALA A 154 11.34 27.94 14.13
C ALA A 154 10.96 27.11 12.90
N ILE A 155 10.08 27.65 12.05
CA ILE A 155 9.68 27.02 10.78
C ILE A 155 10.87 27.03 9.79
N GLU A 156 11.60 28.14 9.68
CA GLU A 156 12.80 28.25 8.85
C GLU A 156 13.91 27.33 9.34
N GLN A 157 14.12 27.22 10.65
CA GLN A 157 15.09 26.29 11.20
C GLN A 157 14.72 24.83 10.90
N ALA A 158 13.45 24.44 11.04
CA ALA A 158 13.01 23.10 10.66
C ALA A 158 13.31 22.79 9.19
N ARG A 159 13.11 23.78 8.30
CA ARG A 159 13.47 23.65 6.89
C ARG A 159 14.98 23.48 6.69
N ALA A 160 15.78 24.30 7.36
CA ALA A 160 17.24 24.24 7.32
C ALA A 160 17.79 22.91 7.85
N ASP A 161 17.11 22.30 8.83
CA ASP A 161 17.44 20.99 9.39
C ASP A 161 17.02 19.82 8.46
N GLY A 162 16.49 20.11 7.28
CA GLY A 162 16.16 19.12 6.24
C GLY A 162 14.73 18.56 6.31
N ILE A 163 13.82 19.17 7.08
CA ILE A 163 12.40 18.82 7.04
C ILE A 163 11.75 19.54 5.85
N ASP A 164 11.24 18.79 4.87
CA ASP A 164 10.68 19.36 3.61
C ASP A 164 9.15 19.23 3.48
N ALA A 165 8.54 18.41 4.33
CA ALA A 165 7.09 18.26 4.39
C ALA A 165 6.53 18.96 5.63
N VAL A 166 5.39 19.64 5.49
CA VAL A 166 4.69 20.28 6.60
C VAL A 166 3.20 19.95 6.58
N ALA A 167 2.68 19.57 7.74
CA ALA A 167 1.26 19.40 8.01
C ALA A 167 0.75 20.59 8.83
N ILE A 168 -0.29 21.26 8.36
CA ILE A 168 -0.89 22.43 9.02
C ILE A 168 -2.27 22.07 9.52
N VAL A 169 -2.47 22.10 10.84
CA VAL A 169 -3.69 21.61 11.50
C VAL A 169 -4.15 22.60 12.56
N PHE A 170 -5.10 23.48 12.22
CA PHE A 170 -5.65 24.44 13.18
C PHE A 170 -7.04 24.06 13.65
N MET A 171 -7.38 24.49 14.87
CA MET A 171 -8.71 24.32 15.44
C MET A 171 -9.76 25.04 14.59
N HIS A 172 -10.88 24.35 14.35
CA HIS A 172 -12.02 24.82 13.54
C HIS A 172 -11.72 25.19 12.06
N ALA A 173 -10.51 24.91 11.55
CA ALA A 173 -10.14 25.21 10.17
C ALA A 173 -10.94 24.46 9.11
N TRP A 174 -11.56 23.33 9.46
CA TRP A 174 -12.54 22.61 8.63
C TRP A 174 -13.70 23.50 8.16
N LYS A 175 -13.99 24.60 8.87
CA LYS A 175 -15.01 25.59 8.51
C LYS A 175 -14.44 26.99 8.26
N TYR A 176 -13.41 27.40 9.02
CA TYR A 176 -12.80 28.74 8.95
C TYR A 176 -11.30 28.63 8.61
N PRO A 177 -10.95 28.43 7.33
CA PRO A 177 -9.60 28.01 6.92
C PRO A 177 -8.58 29.15 6.77
N ASP A 178 -8.97 30.41 6.99
CA ASP A 178 -8.18 31.56 6.56
C ASP A 178 -6.79 31.62 7.21
N HIS A 179 -6.68 31.24 8.49
CA HIS A 179 -5.38 31.15 9.17
C HIS A 179 -4.50 30.05 8.55
N GLU A 180 -5.04 28.85 8.29
CA GLU A 180 -4.28 27.79 7.64
C GLU A 180 -3.80 28.21 6.24
N LYS A 181 -4.68 28.85 5.45
CA LYS A 181 -4.32 29.38 4.12
C LYS A 181 -3.19 30.40 4.18
N ALA A 182 -3.21 31.29 5.18
CA ALA A 182 -2.16 32.27 5.39
C ALA A 182 -0.82 31.60 5.76
N VAL A 183 -0.84 30.63 6.66
CA VAL A 183 0.37 29.87 7.05
C VAL A 183 0.91 29.06 5.87
N ALA A 184 0.05 28.40 5.09
CA ALA A 184 0.46 27.66 3.90
C ALA A 184 1.19 28.55 2.89
N LYS A 185 0.74 29.80 2.67
CA LYS A 185 1.44 30.77 1.81
C LYS A 185 2.84 31.09 2.34
N VAL A 186 3.02 31.20 3.65
CA VAL A 186 4.33 31.44 4.27
C VAL A 186 5.24 30.23 4.12
N CYS A 187 4.75 29.01 4.38
CA CYS A 187 5.50 27.78 4.16
C CYS A 187 5.96 27.63 2.70
N ARG A 188 5.12 27.99 1.72
CA ARG A 188 5.50 28.02 0.29
C ARG A 188 6.65 29.00 0.03
N LYS A 189 6.61 30.20 0.64
CA LYS A 189 7.68 31.20 0.51
C LYS A 189 8.99 30.79 1.17
N ILE A 190 8.92 30.06 2.29
CA ILE A 190 10.09 29.48 2.96
C ILE A 190 10.71 28.34 2.12
N GLY A 191 9.92 27.71 1.25
CA GLY A 191 10.39 26.73 0.28
C GLY A 191 10.18 25.28 0.70
N PHE A 192 9.16 24.98 1.50
CA PHE A 192 8.69 23.60 1.68
C PHE A 192 8.11 23.08 0.36
N SER A 193 8.54 21.89 -0.09
CA SER A 193 8.06 21.28 -1.33
C SER A 193 6.70 20.59 -1.16
N GLN A 194 6.40 20.10 0.04
CA GLN A 194 5.12 19.47 0.38
C GLN A 194 4.44 20.19 1.55
N ILE A 195 3.20 20.63 1.31
CA ILE A 195 2.39 21.34 2.31
C ILE A 195 1.00 20.73 2.30
N SER A 196 0.67 19.98 3.35
CA SER A 196 -0.65 19.40 3.56
C SER A 196 -1.43 20.26 4.53
N VAL A 197 -2.55 20.79 4.08
CA VAL A 197 -3.38 21.74 4.85
C VAL A 197 -4.67 21.04 5.27
N SER A 198 -4.98 21.05 6.57
CA SER A 198 -5.96 20.12 7.11
C SER A 198 -7.39 20.32 6.57
N HIS A 199 -7.79 21.57 6.28
CA HIS A 199 -9.08 21.83 5.65
C HIS A 199 -9.18 21.38 4.19
N GLU A 200 -8.06 21.20 3.48
CA GLU A 200 -8.03 20.70 2.10
C GLU A 200 -7.98 19.16 2.10
N VAL A 201 -7.16 18.58 2.99
CA VAL A 201 -6.91 17.14 3.06
C VAL A 201 -8.08 16.37 3.66
N SER A 202 -8.64 16.85 4.78
CA SER A 202 -9.75 16.20 5.47
C SER A 202 -10.63 17.25 6.15
N PRO A 203 -11.59 17.87 5.44
CA PRO A 203 -12.44 18.96 5.95
C PRO A 203 -13.49 18.49 6.99
N LEU A 204 -13.07 17.70 7.97
CA LEU A 204 -13.93 17.10 9.00
C LEU A 204 -13.67 17.75 10.36
N ILE A 205 -14.72 17.85 11.18
CA ILE A 205 -14.72 18.64 12.42
C ILE A 205 -13.66 18.24 13.45
N LYS A 206 -13.41 16.94 13.63
CA LYS A 206 -12.59 16.41 14.74
C LYS A 206 -11.09 16.62 14.48
N LEU A 207 -10.42 17.33 15.41
CA LEU A 207 -9.00 17.69 15.30
C LEU A 207 -8.08 16.48 15.13
N VAL A 208 -8.22 15.44 15.97
CA VAL A 208 -7.29 14.28 15.95
C VAL A 208 -7.35 13.54 14.62
N GLY A 209 -8.53 13.05 14.21
CA GLY A 209 -8.66 12.33 12.93
C GLY A 209 -8.28 13.17 11.71
N ARG A 210 -8.65 14.46 11.69
CA ARG A 210 -8.24 15.39 10.62
C ARG A 210 -6.72 15.59 10.62
N GLY A 211 -6.12 15.79 11.79
CA GLY A 211 -4.69 16.02 11.95
C GLY A 211 -3.87 14.80 11.56
N ASP A 212 -4.24 13.61 12.03
CA ASP A 212 -3.55 12.36 11.66
C ASP A 212 -3.58 12.15 10.13
N THR A 213 -4.73 12.37 9.49
CA THR A 213 -4.87 12.28 8.02
C THR A 213 -3.97 13.30 7.31
N THR A 214 -3.89 14.53 7.84
CA THR A 214 -3.05 15.60 7.27
C THR A 214 -1.57 15.27 7.39
N VAL A 215 -1.16 14.68 8.52
CA VAL A 215 0.22 14.22 8.72
C VAL A 215 0.55 13.04 7.80
N VAL A 216 -0.34 12.06 7.67
CA VAL A 216 -0.17 10.93 6.73
C VAL A 216 0.01 11.44 5.31
N ASP A 217 -0.82 12.39 4.90
CA ASP A 217 -0.72 13.00 3.57
C ASP A 217 0.62 13.71 3.36
N ALA A 218 1.07 14.50 4.34
CA ALA A 218 2.38 15.18 4.28
C ALA A 218 3.55 14.18 4.22
N TYR A 219 3.43 13.09 4.95
CA TYR A 219 4.45 12.04 5.09
C TYR A 219 4.62 11.22 3.80
N LEU A 220 3.51 10.91 3.12
CA LEU A 220 3.49 9.97 1.98
C LEU A 220 3.52 10.66 0.60
N SER A 221 2.91 11.85 0.46
CA SER A 221 2.82 12.57 -0.82
C SER A 221 4.18 12.79 -1.51
N PRO A 222 5.29 13.13 -0.81
CA PRO A 222 6.59 13.31 -1.46
C PRO A 222 7.11 12.04 -2.13
N ILE A 223 6.97 10.88 -1.48
CA ILE A 223 7.39 9.60 -2.03
C ILE A 223 6.61 9.27 -3.29
N LEU A 224 5.29 9.44 -3.23
CA LEU A 224 4.40 9.20 -4.36
C LEU A 224 4.73 10.13 -5.52
N SER A 225 4.89 11.42 -5.26
CA SER A 225 5.25 12.40 -6.28
C SER A 225 6.56 12.03 -6.97
N ARG A 226 7.61 11.61 -6.23
CA ARG A 226 8.86 11.11 -6.82
C ARG A 226 8.64 9.87 -7.70
N TYR A 227 7.78 8.95 -7.27
CA TYR A 227 7.45 7.76 -8.04
C TYR A 227 6.68 8.09 -9.33
N VAL A 228 5.63 8.88 -9.22
CA VAL A 228 4.83 9.36 -10.34
C VAL A 228 5.68 10.12 -11.35
N GLN A 229 6.55 11.03 -10.90
CA GLN A 229 7.45 11.78 -11.77
C GLN A 229 8.47 10.88 -12.48
N ARG A 230 8.96 9.82 -11.82
CA ARG A 230 9.83 8.83 -12.45
C ARG A 230 9.11 8.13 -13.59
N VAL A 231 7.91 7.61 -13.34
CA VAL A 231 7.09 6.93 -14.35
C VAL A 231 6.75 7.88 -15.49
N ALA A 232 6.30 9.10 -15.19
CA ALA A 232 5.97 10.10 -16.20
C ALA A 232 7.17 10.49 -17.07
N ARG A 233 8.38 10.57 -16.49
CA ARG A 233 9.61 10.87 -17.24
C ARG A 233 9.95 9.75 -18.22
N GLU A 234 9.84 8.49 -17.80
CA GLU A 234 10.12 7.33 -18.65
C GLU A 234 9.11 7.19 -19.80
N LEU A 235 7.84 7.53 -19.56
CA LEU A 235 6.79 7.47 -20.58
C LEU A 235 6.79 8.68 -21.54
N GLY A 236 7.37 9.79 -21.11
CA GLY A 236 7.37 11.05 -21.86
C GLY A 236 6.01 11.75 -21.88
N PRO A 237 5.91 12.92 -22.54
CA PRO A 237 4.66 13.66 -22.65
C PRO A 237 3.71 13.01 -23.65
N GLY A 238 2.47 12.75 -23.26
CA GLY A 238 1.42 12.26 -24.17
C GLY A 238 0.50 11.20 -23.57
N PRO A 239 1.02 10.15 -22.92
CA PRO A 239 0.18 9.13 -22.31
C PRO A 239 -0.67 9.69 -21.18
N ARG A 240 -1.91 9.19 -21.06
CA ARG A 240 -2.76 9.51 -19.91
C ARG A 240 -2.42 8.57 -18.76
N LEU A 241 -1.60 9.06 -17.83
CA LEU A 241 -1.20 8.34 -16.63
C LEU A 241 -2.21 8.56 -15.50
N MET A 242 -2.83 7.46 -15.05
CA MET A 242 -3.86 7.45 -14.02
C MET A 242 -3.46 6.48 -12.90
N PHE A 243 -3.78 6.82 -11.66
CA PHE A 243 -3.54 6.00 -10.48
C PHE A 243 -4.85 5.58 -9.81
N MET A 244 -4.89 4.34 -9.34
CA MET A 244 -5.97 3.83 -8.50
C MET A 244 -5.92 4.52 -7.14
N MET A 245 -7.08 4.89 -6.62
CA MET A 245 -7.25 5.45 -5.28
C MET A 245 -7.83 4.40 -4.33
N SER A 246 -7.61 4.59 -3.03
CA SER A 246 -8.21 3.81 -1.93
C SER A 246 -9.73 3.70 -2.00
N SER A 247 -10.39 4.64 -2.67
CA SER A 247 -11.85 4.68 -2.88
C SER A 247 -12.34 3.76 -4.00
N GLY A 248 -11.44 3.13 -4.77
CA GLY A 248 -11.75 2.31 -5.94
C GLY A 248 -11.85 3.08 -7.26
N GLY A 249 -11.66 4.41 -7.24
CA GLY A 249 -11.65 5.26 -8.43
C GLY A 249 -10.26 5.50 -9.00
N LEU A 250 -10.18 5.97 -10.25
CA LEU A 250 -8.93 6.43 -10.86
C LEU A 250 -8.80 7.95 -10.79
N THR A 251 -7.60 8.45 -10.52
CA THR A 251 -7.27 9.88 -10.58
C THR A 251 -6.06 10.13 -11.46
N ALA A 252 -5.92 11.35 -11.97
CA ALA A 252 -4.74 11.74 -12.74
C ALA A 252 -3.49 11.80 -11.85
N ALA A 253 -2.33 11.55 -12.45
CA ALA A 253 -1.03 11.53 -11.79
C ALA A 253 -0.71 12.76 -10.92
N ASP A 254 -1.10 13.95 -11.37
CA ASP A 254 -0.89 15.23 -10.69
C ASP A 254 -1.85 15.48 -9.52
N MET A 255 -2.96 14.75 -9.49
CA MET A 255 -4.00 14.81 -8.45
C MET A 255 -3.87 13.67 -7.42
N PHE A 256 -2.87 12.81 -7.55
CA PHE A 256 -2.69 11.65 -6.68
C PHE A 256 -1.95 12.02 -5.39
N GLN A 257 -2.65 11.94 -4.25
CA GLN A 257 -2.15 12.35 -2.94
C GLN A 257 -1.88 11.17 -2.01
N GLY A 258 -1.04 11.39 -1.01
CA GLY A 258 -0.63 10.42 0.01
C GLY A 258 -1.80 9.69 0.66
N LYS A 259 -2.81 10.44 1.10
CA LYS A 259 -3.99 9.87 1.76
C LYS A 259 -4.85 8.95 0.88
N ASP A 260 -4.83 9.16 -0.45
CA ASP A 260 -5.67 8.43 -1.41
C ASP A 260 -4.96 7.20 -2.00
N ALA A 261 -3.69 7.00 -1.67
CA ALA A 261 -2.87 5.92 -2.23
C ALA A 261 -2.84 4.65 -1.38
N LEU A 262 -3.27 4.75 -0.11
CA LEU A 262 -3.22 3.65 0.85
C LEU A 262 -4.21 2.55 0.46
N LEU A 263 -3.74 1.31 0.35
CA LEU A 263 -4.57 0.18 -0.12
C LEU A 263 -5.19 0.39 -1.53
N SER A 264 -4.56 1.20 -2.39
CA SER A 264 -5.06 1.45 -3.75
C SER A 264 -5.04 0.22 -4.65
N GLY A 265 -4.00 -0.63 -4.58
CA GLY A 265 -3.93 -1.91 -5.31
C GLY A 265 -5.11 -2.83 -4.97
N PRO A 266 -5.28 -3.20 -3.68
CA PRO A 266 -6.42 -3.99 -3.21
C PRO A 266 -7.79 -3.39 -3.58
N ALA A 267 -7.91 -2.05 -3.57
CA ALA A 267 -9.14 -1.39 -4.02
C ALA A 267 -9.45 -1.69 -5.50
N GLY A 268 -8.45 -1.71 -6.37
CA GLY A 268 -8.61 -2.16 -7.75
C GLY A 268 -9.05 -3.63 -7.85
N GLY A 269 -8.49 -4.50 -7.01
CA GLY A 269 -8.86 -5.91 -6.89
C GLY A 269 -10.33 -6.09 -6.51
N VAL A 270 -10.82 -5.37 -5.51
CA VAL A 270 -12.25 -5.40 -5.10
C VAL A 270 -13.17 -4.91 -6.21
N VAL A 271 -12.81 -3.85 -6.94
CA VAL A 271 -13.59 -3.40 -8.11
C VAL A 271 -13.64 -4.50 -9.16
N GLY A 272 -12.49 -5.08 -9.50
CA GLY A 272 -12.38 -6.16 -10.48
C GLY A 272 -13.21 -7.39 -10.10
N MET A 273 -13.07 -7.84 -8.87
CA MET A 273 -13.81 -8.96 -8.28
C MET A 273 -15.34 -8.75 -8.34
N VAL A 274 -15.83 -7.57 -7.94
CA VAL A 274 -17.26 -7.28 -7.99
C VAL A 274 -17.77 -7.31 -9.43
N GLU A 275 -17.03 -6.70 -10.36
CA GLU A 275 -17.46 -6.64 -11.76
C GLU A 275 -17.39 -8.02 -12.45
N THR A 276 -16.40 -8.87 -12.14
CA THR A 276 -16.36 -10.24 -12.65
C THR A 276 -17.45 -11.13 -12.05
N ALA A 277 -17.77 -10.97 -10.76
CA ALA A 277 -18.85 -11.69 -10.12
C ALA A 277 -20.23 -11.31 -10.69
N LYS A 278 -20.48 -10.02 -10.93
CA LYS A 278 -21.71 -9.53 -11.59
C LYS A 278 -21.86 -10.11 -13.00
N LEU A 279 -20.77 -10.16 -13.77
CA LEU A 279 -20.78 -10.80 -15.10
C LEU A 279 -21.13 -12.29 -15.03
N ALA A 280 -20.80 -12.95 -13.93
CA ALA A 280 -21.17 -14.34 -13.65
C ALA A 280 -22.56 -14.50 -12.99
N GLY A 281 -23.28 -13.39 -12.70
CA GLY A 281 -24.62 -13.40 -12.12
C GLY A 281 -24.68 -13.45 -10.58
N PHE A 282 -23.58 -13.13 -9.90
CA PHE A 282 -23.52 -13.09 -8.44
C PHE A 282 -23.53 -11.64 -7.91
N GLU A 283 -24.36 -11.38 -6.91
CA GLU A 283 -24.50 -10.07 -6.26
C GLU A 283 -23.97 -10.04 -4.82
N LYS A 284 -23.63 -11.22 -4.27
CA LYS A 284 -23.05 -11.42 -2.93
C LYS A 284 -21.69 -12.11 -3.05
N VAL A 285 -20.63 -11.40 -2.65
CA VAL A 285 -19.25 -11.83 -2.90
C VAL A 285 -18.39 -11.59 -1.67
N ILE A 286 -17.59 -12.60 -1.33
CA ILE A 286 -16.44 -12.46 -0.44
C ILE A 286 -15.21 -12.44 -1.33
N GLY A 287 -14.46 -11.36 -1.22
CA GLY A 287 -13.19 -11.20 -1.92
C GLY A 287 -12.04 -11.83 -1.18
N PHE A 288 -11.19 -12.51 -1.94
CA PHE A 288 -9.97 -13.11 -1.44
C PHE A 288 -8.82 -12.89 -2.42
N ASP A 289 -7.95 -11.93 -2.10
CA ASP A 289 -6.74 -11.65 -2.86
C ASP A 289 -5.51 -11.98 -2.01
N MET A 290 -4.87 -13.13 -2.28
CA MET A 290 -3.63 -13.54 -1.63
C MET A 290 -2.42 -13.19 -2.50
N GLY A 291 -1.67 -12.19 -2.06
CA GLY A 291 -0.40 -11.82 -2.65
C GLY A 291 0.80 -12.53 -2.01
N GLY A 292 2.00 -12.01 -2.30
CA GLY A 292 3.23 -12.49 -1.67
C GLY A 292 3.46 -11.94 -0.25
N THR A 293 2.92 -10.79 0.12
CA THR A 293 3.18 -10.20 1.45
C THR A 293 1.95 -10.25 2.37
N SER A 294 0.76 -10.14 1.79
CA SER A 294 -0.50 -10.01 2.51
C SER A 294 -1.62 -10.75 1.79
N THR A 295 -2.71 -10.92 2.53
CA THR A 295 -4.01 -11.32 2.00
C THR A 295 -4.98 -10.20 2.30
N ASP A 296 -5.69 -9.76 1.27
CA ASP A 296 -6.70 -8.73 1.33
C ASP A 296 -8.08 -9.38 1.13
N VAL A 297 -8.97 -9.20 2.10
CA VAL A 297 -10.35 -9.69 2.01
C VAL A 297 -11.36 -8.56 2.05
N ALA A 298 -12.43 -8.71 1.28
CA ALA A 298 -13.50 -7.72 1.18
C ALA A 298 -14.88 -8.39 1.16
N HIS A 299 -15.90 -7.63 1.53
CA HIS A 299 -17.29 -8.07 1.50
C HIS A 299 -18.09 -7.17 0.55
N TYR A 300 -18.91 -7.78 -0.29
CA TYR A 300 -19.82 -7.09 -1.20
C TYR A 300 -21.20 -7.75 -1.13
N ASP A 301 -22.24 -6.93 -0.92
CA ASP A 301 -23.65 -7.33 -0.90
C ASP A 301 -24.47 -6.20 -1.54
N GLY A 302 -24.50 -6.19 -2.88
CA GLY A 302 -25.16 -5.15 -3.68
C GLY A 302 -24.44 -3.79 -3.75
N GLU A 303 -23.68 -3.39 -2.72
CA GLU A 303 -22.95 -2.12 -2.68
C GLU A 303 -21.48 -2.23 -2.21
N TYR A 304 -20.63 -1.32 -2.69
CA TYR A 304 -19.24 -1.24 -2.24
C TYR A 304 -19.17 -0.71 -0.82
N GLU A 305 -18.72 -1.55 0.11
CA GLU A 305 -18.53 -1.12 1.48
C GLU A 305 -17.38 -0.11 1.60
N ARG A 306 -17.61 0.95 2.37
CA ARG A 306 -16.62 1.99 2.63
C ARG A 306 -16.42 2.20 4.12
N ALA A 307 -15.19 2.52 4.49
CA ALA A 307 -14.83 2.99 5.80
C ALA A 307 -14.32 4.43 5.70
N PHE A 308 -14.77 5.27 6.64
CA PHE A 308 -14.33 6.68 6.74
C PHE A 308 -13.32 6.90 7.85
N ASP A 309 -13.30 6.01 8.84
CA ASP A 309 -12.38 6.02 9.96
C ASP A 309 -11.70 4.65 9.98
N THR A 310 -10.42 4.61 9.63
CA THR A 310 -9.63 3.37 9.58
C THR A 310 -8.30 3.56 10.27
N GLU A 311 -7.67 2.45 10.65
CA GLU A 311 -6.31 2.44 11.14
C GLU A 311 -5.44 1.58 10.22
N VAL A 312 -4.35 2.15 9.72
CA VAL A 312 -3.35 1.46 8.90
C VAL A 312 -1.99 1.64 9.56
N ALA A 313 -1.31 0.53 9.88
CA ALA A 313 -0.02 0.54 10.58
C ALA A 313 -0.04 1.36 11.91
N GLY A 314 -1.13 1.27 12.66
CA GLY A 314 -1.33 2.03 13.91
C GLY A 314 -1.64 3.52 13.72
N VAL A 315 -1.78 3.99 12.47
CA VAL A 315 -2.06 5.38 12.13
C VAL A 315 -3.51 5.53 11.70
N ARG A 316 -4.20 6.47 12.34
CA ARG A 316 -5.61 6.75 12.07
C ARG A 316 -5.75 7.61 10.83
N ILE A 317 -6.64 7.22 9.94
CA ILE A 317 -6.89 7.92 8.68
C ILE A 317 -8.39 8.15 8.56
N ARG A 318 -8.72 9.39 8.19
CA ARG A 318 -10.08 9.86 7.99
C ARG A 318 -10.32 10.31 6.56
N ALA A 319 -10.37 9.32 5.67
CA ALA A 319 -10.60 9.46 4.25
C ALA A 319 -11.53 8.32 3.78
N PRO A 320 -12.38 8.55 2.75
CA PRO A 320 -13.24 7.51 2.21
C PRO A 320 -12.40 6.43 1.52
N MET A 321 -12.39 5.23 2.09
CA MET A 321 -11.67 4.08 1.54
C MET A 321 -12.59 2.88 1.42
N MET A 322 -12.32 2.01 0.46
CA MET A 322 -12.99 0.72 0.40
C MET A 322 -12.67 -0.09 1.65
N ARG A 323 -13.68 -0.77 2.20
CA ARG A 323 -13.53 -1.53 3.42
C ARG A 323 -12.84 -2.86 3.13
N ILE A 324 -11.52 -2.84 3.19
CA ILE A 324 -10.65 -3.99 2.95
C ILE A 324 -10.04 -4.40 4.28
N HIS A 325 -10.05 -5.69 4.58
CA HIS A 325 -9.33 -6.24 5.72
C HIS A 325 -8.08 -6.94 5.24
N THR A 326 -6.92 -6.36 5.57
CA THR A 326 -5.62 -6.92 5.23
C THR A 326 -5.07 -7.71 6.41
N VAL A 327 -4.54 -8.91 6.15
CA VAL A 327 -3.75 -9.70 7.10
C VAL A 327 -2.35 -9.96 6.55
N ALA A 328 -1.35 -9.97 7.43
CA ALA A 328 0.04 -10.26 7.11
C ALA A 328 0.28 -11.78 6.90
N ALA A 329 -0.42 -12.34 5.93
CA ALA A 329 -0.31 -13.73 5.50
C ALA A 329 -0.31 -13.75 3.96
N GLY A 330 0.78 -14.21 3.36
CA GLY A 330 0.94 -14.28 1.90
C GLY A 330 1.98 -15.32 1.52
N GLY A 331 2.27 -15.47 0.23
CA GLY A 331 3.23 -16.46 -0.27
C GLY A 331 4.66 -16.29 0.27
N GLY A 332 5.05 -15.08 0.62
CA GLY A 332 6.35 -14.71 1.16
C GLY A 332 6.40 -14.71 2.69
N SER A 333 5.31 -14.99 3.40
CA SER A 333 5.33 -15.07 4.87
C SER A 333 6.33 -16.12 5.34
N ILE A 334 7.24 -15.70 6.21
CA ILE A 334 8.39 -16.51 6.64
C ILE A 334 7.93 -17.61 7.61
N LEU A 335 8.51 -18.80 7.47
CA LEU A 335 8.21 -19.97 8.30
C LEU A 335 9.16 -20.00 9.50
N HIS A 336 8.59 -20.00 10.70
CA HIS A 336 9.33 -20.01 11.96
C HIS A 336 9.01 -21.28 12.76
N TYR A 337 10.04 -21.90 13.30
CA TYR A 337 9.90 -22.97 14.28
C TYR A 337 10.68 -22.61 15.54
N GLU A 338 9.97 -22.34 16.63
CA GLU A 338 10.57 -21.94 17.90
C GLU A 338 9.83 -22.62 19.06
N ALA A 339 10.59 -23.18 20.02
CA ALA A 339 10.07 -23.82 21.22
C ALA A 339 8.94 -24.85 20.95
N GLY A 340 9.07 -25.65 19.89
CA GLY A 340 8.09 -26.67 19.52
C GLY A 340 6.86 -26.16 18.78
N ARG A 341 6.81 -24.88 18.40
CA ARG A 341 5.65 -24.26 17.74
C ARG A 341 5.98 -23.80 16.34
N PHE A 342 5.04 -24.06 15.44
CA PHE A 342 5.05 -23.56 14.08
C PHE A 342 4.40 -22.19 14.05
N ARG A 343 5.01 -21.25 13.32
CA ARG A 343 4.46 -19.92 13.10
C ARG A 343 4.73 -19.49 11.66
N VAL A 344 3.78 -18.76 11.08
CA VAL A 344 3.88 -18.18 9.74
C VAL A 344 3.78 -16.66 9.86
N GLY A 345 4.81 -15.94 9.43
CA GLY A 345 4.90 -14.48 9.51
C GLY A 345 4.95 -13.92 10.95
N PRO A 346 4.70 -12.61 11.14
CA PRO A 346 4.12 -11.66 10.19
C PRO A 346 5.12 -11.07 9.18
N ASP A 347 6.41 -11.32 9.38
CA ASP A 347 7.48 -10.96 8.47
C ASP A 347 7.35 -11.69 7.11
N SER A 348 7.79 -11.01 6.06
CA SER A 348 7.71 -11.49 4.68
C SER A 348 9.09 -11.40 4.03
N ALA A 349 9.40 -12.41 3.22
CA ALA A 349 10.60 -12.44 2.39
C ALA A 349 10.53 -11.47 1.19
N GLY A 350 9.34 -10.95 0.87
CA GLY A 350 9.13 -9.97 -0.22
C GLY A 350 9.49 -10.51 -1.61
N ALA A 351 9.97 -9.63 -2.50
CA ALA A 351 10.53 -9.99 -3.80
C ALA A 351 12.05 -10.23 -3.75
N ASN A 352 12.73 -9.59 -2.79
CA ASN A 352 14.17 -9.59 -2.64
C ASN A 352 14.54 -9.62 -1.14
N PRO A 353 15.19 -10.69 -0.63
CA PRO A 353 15.64 -11.87 -1.38
C PRO A 353 14.49 -12.78 -1.83
N GLY A 354 13.27 -12.61 -1.32
CA GLY A 354 12.14 -13.48 -1.63
C GLY A 354 12.24 -14.87 -0.98
N PRO A 355 11.25 -15.75 -1.20
CA PRO A 355 11.30 -17.16 -0.78
C PRO A 355 12.58 -17.88 -1.23
N ALA A 356 12.95 -18.96 -0.55
CA ALA A 356 14.16 -19.73 -0.86
C ALA A 356 14.19 -20.22 -2.32
N ALA A 357 13.03 -20.58 -2.86
CA ALA A 357 12.84 -21.01 -4.24
C ALA A 357 13.19 -19.92 -5.29
N TYR A 358 13.32 -18.65 -4.91
CA TYR A 358 13.59 -17.55 -5.85
C TYR A 358 15.07 -17.43 -6.26
N ARG A 359 15.95 -18.32 -5.75
CA ARG A 359 17.38 -18.37 -6.09
C ARG A 359 18.20 -17.14 -5.65
N ARG A 360 17.79 -16.49 -4.56
CA ARG A 360 18.47 -15.29 -4.00
C ARG A 360 18.84 -15.43 -2.52
N GLY A 361 18.91 -16.66 -2.01
CA GLY A 361 19.35 -16.96 -0.64
C GLY A 361 18.33 -16.63 0.45
N GLY A 362 17.06 -16.39 0.11
CA GLY A 362 16.03 -16.06 1.09
C GLY A 362 15.56 -17.22 1.97
N PRO A 363 14.76 -16.94 3.02
CA PRO A 363 14.31 -17.91 4.02
C PRO A 363 13.22 -18.85 3.46
N LEU A 364 12.88 -19.90 4.22
CA LEU A 364 11.67 -20.68 3.93
C LEU A 364 10.42 -19.80 4.14
N ALA A 365 9.54 -19.79 3.15
CA ALA A 365 8.27 -19.07 3.17
C ALA A 365 7.10 -19.99 2.73
N VAL A 366 5.86 -19.49 2.82
CA VAL A 366 4.65 -20.22 2.39
C VAL A 366 4.73 -20.71 0.94
N THR A 367 5.38 -19.95 0.06
CA THR A 367 5.65 -20.35 -1.34
C THR A 367 6.50 -21.61 -1.39
N ASP A 368 7.56 -21.69 -0.58
CA ASP A 368 8.43 -22.85 -0.51
C ASP A 368 7.68 -24.08 0.01
N ALA A 369 6.79 -23.90 1.00
CA ALA A 369 5.93 -24.99 1.46
C ALA A 369 5.02 -25.52 0.34
N ASN A 370 4.43 -24.64 -0.47
CA ASN A 370 3.62 -25.05 -1.62
C ASN A 370 4.44 -25.72 -2.73
N VAL A 371 5.69 -25.30 -2.95
CA VAL A 371 6.64 -25.97 -3.86
C VAL A 371 6.98 -27.36 -3.32
N MET A 372 7.29 -27.48 -2.03
CA MET A 372 7.62 -28.75 -1.37
C MET A 372 6.48 -29.77 -1.50
N LEU A 373 5.24 -29.31 -1.32
CA LEU A 373 4.03 -30.15 -1.42
C LEU A 373 3.57 -30.41 -2.86
N GLY A 374 4.24 -29.83 -3.86
CA GLY A 374 3.85 -29.95 -5.27
C GLY A 374 2.55 -29.21 -5.64
N LYS A 375 2.01 -28.38 -4.74
CA LYS A 375 0.87 -27.48 -5.02
C LYS A 375 1.28 -26.40 -6.02
N LEU A 376 2.53 -25.93 -5.92
CA LEU A 376 3.15 -25.04 -6.89
C LEU A 376 4.18 -25.81 -7.72
N GLN A 377 3.92 -25.93 -9.02
CA GLN A 377 4.76 -26.69 -9.94
C GLN A 377 5.70 -25.75 -10.71
N PRO A 378 7.04 -25.88 -10.57
CA PRO A 378 8.01 -25.00 -11.23
C PRO A 378 7.85 -24.93 -12.76
N ASP A 379 7.45 -26.03 -13.41
CA ASP A 379 7.29 -26.12 -14.86
C ASP A 379 6.16 -25.23 -15.42
N PHE A 380 5.18 -24.88 -14.58
CA PHE A 380 4.06 -24.00 -14.93
C PHE A 380 4.20 -22.59 -14.34
N PHE A 381 5.30 -22.32 -13.65
CA PHE A 381 5.57 -21.01 -13.08
C PHE A 381 6.49 -20.21 -14.03
N PRO A 382 6.31 -18.87 -14.15
CA PRO A 382 7.21 -18.05 -14.95
C PRO A 382 8.68 -18.24 -14.57
N ALA A 383 9.52 -18.56 -15.56
CA ALA A 383 10.97 -18.68 -15.39
C ALA A 383 11.62 -17.28 -15.36
N ILE A 384 11.43 -16.55 -14.26
CA ILE A 384 11.89 -15.16 -14.08
C ILE A 384 12.92 -15.03 -12.94
N PHE A 385 13.51 -16.14 -12.51
CA PHE A 385 14.44 -16.20 -11.38
C PHE A 385 15.89 -16.41 -11.83
N GLY A 386 16.81 -16.32 -10.86
CA GLY A 386 18.25 -16.43 -11.10
C GLY A 386 18.84 -15.19 -11.78
N ALA A 387 20.17 -15.16 -11.91
CA ALA A 387 20.90 -14.00 -12.43
C ALA A 387 20.52 -13.64 -13.89
N GLY A 388 20.13 -14.63 -14.69
CA GLY A 388 19.67 -14.45 -16.07
C GLY A 388 18.18 -14.12 -16.22
N GLN A 389 17.40 -14.18 -15.13
CA GLN A 389 15.93 -14.03 -15.13
C GLN A 389 15.21 -14.98 -16.10
N ASP A 390 15.74 -16.19 -16.20
CA ASP A 390 15.31 -17.22 -17.15
C ASP A 390 15.19 -18.60 -16.49
N GLN A 391 15.33 -18.68 -15.16
CA GLN A 391 15.30 -19.94 -14.41
C GLN A 391 13.97 -20.15 -13.69
N PRO A 392 13.52 -21.42 -13.55
CA PRO A 392 12.35 -21.77 -12.77
C PRO A 392 12.64 -21.70 -11.26
N LEU A 393 11.58 -21.86 -10.45
CA LEU A 393 11.69 -22.01 -9.00
C LEU A 393 12.67 -23.13 -8.61
N ASP A 394 13.45 -22.92 -7.56
CA ASP A 394 14.47 -23.86 -7.11
C ASP A 394 13.94 -24.90 -6.12
N ILE A 395 13.40 -25.99 -6.66
CA ILE A 395 12.92 -27.12 -5.87
C ILE A 395 14.03 -27.81 -5.07
N GLY A 396 15.28 -27.77 -5.55
CA GLY A 396 16.42 -28.40 -4.89
C GLY A 396 16.69 -27.73 -3.54
N THR A 397 16.90 -26.42 -3.56
CA THR A 397 17.09 -25.59 -2.35
C THR A 397 15.92 -25.74 -1.37
N VAL A 398 14.67 -25.79 -1.85
CA VAL A 398 13.49 -26.00 -0.99
C VAL A 398 13.55 -27.33 -0.25
N ARG A 399 13.83 -28.42 -0.97
CA ARG A 399 13.94 -29.77 -0.37
C ARG A 399 15.05 -29.85 0.66
N GLU A 400 16.21 -29.29 0.36
CA GLU A 400 17.35 -29.25 1.29
C GLU A 400 17.00 -28.52 2.59
N LYS A 401 16.36 -27.34 2.48
CA LYS A 401 15.98 -26.54 3.65
C LYS A 401 14.89 -27.21 4.50
N PHE A 402 13.87 -27.81 3.89
CA PHE A 402 12.87 -28.55 4.67
C PHE A 402 13.42 -29.84 5.28
N ALA A 403 14.37 -30.51 4.63
CA ALA A 403 15.07 -31.65 5.22
C ALA A 403 15.88 -31.25 6.46
N ALA A 404 16.59 -30.12 6.39
CA ALA A 404 17.30 -29.56 7.53
C ALA A 404 16.34 -29.20 8.68
N LEU A 405 15.22 -28.53 8.37
CA LEU A 405 14.23 -28.14 9.36
C LEU A 405 13.55 -29.37 10.02
N ALA A 406 13.23 -30.40 9.25
CA ALA A 406 12.67 -31.64 9.78
C ALA A 406 13.67 -32.35 10.73
N ALA A 407 14.96 -32.34 10.39
CA ALA A 407 16.00 -32.88 11.26
C ALA A 407 16.17 -32.07 12.56
N GLU A 408 16.04 -30.74 12.50
CA GLU A 408 16.06 -29.85 13.67
C GLU A 408 14.87 -30.11 14.61
N ILE A 409 13.68 -30.30 14.04
CA ILE A 409 12.46 -30.63 14.80
C ILE A 409 12.62 -31.97 15.53
N GLY A 410 13.20 -32.98 14.86
CA GLY A 410 13.65 -34.22 15.49
C GLY A 410 12.55 -35.16 16.01
N ASP A 411 11.28 -34.96 15.63
CA ASP A 411 10.14 -35.76 16.12
C ASP A 411 9.62 -36.81 15.12
N GLY A 412 10.37 -37.06 14.05
CA GLY A 412 10.08 -38.09 13.05
C GLY A 412 9.13 -37.66 11.94
N ARG A 413 8.64 -36.42 11.92
CA ARG A 413 7.88 -35.88 10.77
C ARG A 413 8.76 -35.77 9.53
N THR A 414 8.18 -36.07 8.37
CA THR A 414 8.86 -35.87 7.09
C THR A 414 8.92 -34.38 6.71
N PRO A 415 9.85 -33.97 5.83
CA PRO A 415 9.91 -32.60 5.31
C PRO A 415 8.57 -32.10 4.73
N GLU A 416 7.82 -32.98 4.06
CA GLU A 416 6.48 -32.69 3.52
C GLU A 416 5.45 -32.47 4.63
N ALA A 417 5.47 -33.31 5.67
CA ALA A 417 4.57 -33.16 6.82
C ALA A 417 4.84 -31.85 7.59
N VAL A 418 6.11 -31.44 7.67
CA VAL A 418 6.51 -30.13 8.22
C VAL A 418 5.95 -28.99 7.35
N ALA A 419 6.09 -29.07 6.02
CA ALA A 419 5.55 -28.09 5.08
C ALA A 419 4.00 -27.98 5.16
N GLU A 420 3.29 -29.10 5.22
CA GLU A 420 1.81 -29.12 5.35
C GLU A 420 1.34 -28.48 6.66
N GLY A 421 2.09 -28.66 7.75
CA GLY A 421 1.83 -28.00 9.03
C GLY A 421 1.86 -26.47 8.92
N PHE A 422 2.85 -25.91 8.20
CA PHE A 422 2.92 -24.47 7.94
C PHE A 422 1.78 -23.99 7.04
N VAL A 423 1.45 -24.74 5.97
CA VAL A 423 0.32 -24.38 5.09
C VAL A 423 -0.99 -24.37 5.87
N THR A 424 -1.21 -25.33 6.77
CA THR A 424 -2.40 -25.38 7.62
C THR A 424 -2.56 -24.11 8.46
N ILE A 425 -1.47 -23.63 9.05
CA ILE A 425 -1.47 -22.39 9.85
C ILE A 425 -1.74 -21.17 8.96
N ALA A 426 -1.13 -21.10 7.78
CA ALA A 426 -1.36 -20.01 6.84
C ALA A 426 -2.84 -19.95 6.41
N VAL A 427 -3.44 -21.11 6.09
CA VAL A 427 -4.86 -21.23 5.72
C VAL A 427 -5.77 -20.80 6.87
N GLU A 428 -5.50 -21.23 8.11
CA GLU A 428 -6.30 -20.83 9.27
C GLU A 428 -6.26 -19.31 9.51
N ASN A 429 -5.08 -18.68 9.37
CA ASN A 429 -4.94 -17.22 9.48
C ASN A 429 -5.81 -16.49 8.43
N MET A 430 -5.79 -16.96 7.18
CA MET A 430 -6.57 -16.40 6.08
C MET A 430 -8.08 -16.65 6.26
N ALA A 431 -8.48 -17.84 6.69
CA ALA A 431 -9.87 -18.16 6.99
C ALA A 431 -10.42 -17.28 8.14
N ASN A 432 -9.61 -16.98 9.15
CA ASN A 432 -10.00 -16.06 10.22
C ASN A 432 -10.17 -14.61 9.75
N ALA A 433 -9.40 -14.17 8.73
CA ALA A 433 -9.63 -12.88 8.09
C ALA A 433 -11.01 -12.82 7.42
N ILE A 434 -11.38 -13.88 6.68
CA ILE A 434 -12.72 -14.01 6.07
C ILE A 434 -13.80 -14.00 7.15
N LYS A 435 -13.67 -14.81 8.22
CA LYS A 435 -14.65 -14.84 9.33
C LYS A 435 -14.89 -13.46 9.94
N LYS A 436 -13.85 -12.63 10.04
CA LYS A 436 -13.93 -11.28 10.63
C LYS A 436 -14.73 -10.30 9.78
N ILE A 437 -14.64 -10.39 8.45
CA ILE A 437 -15.43 -9.53 7.55
C ILE A 437 -16.83 -10.08 7.25
N SER A 438 -17.11 -11.33 7.63
CA SER A 438 -18.36 -12.03 7.30
C SER A 438 -19.13 -12.47 8.56
N VAL A 439 -18.90 -13.69 9.05
CA VAL A 439 -19.65 -14.32 10.16
C VAL A 439 -19.66 -13.46 11.42
N GLN A 440 -18.53 -12.84 11.79
CA GLN A 440 -18.45 -11.97 12.99
C GLN A 440 -19.27 -10.68 12.85
N ARG A 441 -19.67 -10.33 11.62
CA ARG A 441 -20.57 -9.21 11.31
C ARG A 441 -22.03 -9.65 11.13
N GLY A 442 -22.33 -10.95 11.25
CA GLY A 442 -23.68 -11.51 11.17
C GLY A 442 -24.13 -11.94 9.78
N TYR A 443 -23.21 -12.07 8.82
CA TYR A 443 -23.54 -12.55 7.47
C TYR A 443 -23.50 -14.08 7.38
N ASP A 444 -24.45 -14.67 6.65
CA ASP A 444 -24.44 -16.08 6.29
C ASP A 444 -23.61 -16.30 5.02
N VAL A 445 -22.38 -16.78 5.20
CA VAL A 445 -21.41 -16.99 4.11
C VAL A 445 -21.84 -18.05 3.09
N THR A 446 -22.86 -18.88 3.37
CA THR A 446 -23.35 -19.88 2.43
C THR A 446 -24.07 -19.28 1.23
N GLU A 447 -24.50 -18.02 1.32
CA GLU A 447 -25.12 -17.25 0.24
C GLU A 447 -24.11 -16.53 -0.66
N TYR A 448 -22.80 -16.61 -0.37
CA TYR A 448 -21.77 -15.81 -1.00
C TYR A 448 -20.88 -16.64 -1.93
N LEU A 449 -20.55 -16.06 -3.08
CA LEU A 449 -19.44 -16.53 -3.90
C LEU A 449 -18.11 -16.09 -3.26
N LEU A 450 -17.13 -16.99 -3.17
CA LEU A 450 -15.74 -16.63 -2.93
C LEU A 450 -15.08 -16.31 -4.28
N ASN A 451 -14.54 -15.11 -4.45
CA ASN A 451 -13.91 -14.64 -5.68
C ASN A 451 -12.53 -14.05 -5.43
#